data_AF-A0A377FXT1-F1
#
_entry.id   AF-A0A377FXT1-F1
#
_cell.length_a   1.000
_cell.length_b   1.000
_cell.length_c   1.000
_cell.angle_alpha   90.00
_cell.angle_beta   90.00
_cell.angle_gamma   90.00
#
_symmetry.space_group_name_H-M   'P 1'
#
loop_
_entity.id
_entity.type
_entity.pdbx_description
1 polymer ?
#
loop_
_entity_poly.entity_id
_entity_poly.type
_entity_poly.pdbx_seq_one_letter_code
_entity_poly.pdbx_strand_id
1 'polypeptide(L)' 'MKKRRRFFFKEEKAVEKKVCKEHVEIALDIIVDETGEYPLLEELSTSGQVKCEFCDADATYVVSSKK' A
#
# COMPACT_ATOMS: atom_id res chain seq x y z
N MET A 1 -19.57 15.09 32.07
CA MET A 1 -19.68 14.06 31.01
C MET A 1 -19.67 14.73 29.64
N LYS A 2 -18.53 14.77 28.93
CA LYS A 2 -18.47 15.01 27.48
C LYS A 2 -17.42 14.05 26.90
N LYS A 3 -17.91 13.19 26.00
CA LYS A 3 -17.29 12.00 25.41
C LYS A 3 -15.94 12.39 24.76
N ARG A 4 -14.81 11.71 25.05
CA ARG A 4 -14.24 10.58 24.26
C ARG A 4 -14.68 10.69 22.78
N ARG A 5 -13.85 10.90 21.77
CA ARG A 5 -12.49 10.43 21.48
C ARG A 5 -11.85 11.48 20.55
N ARG A 6 -10.61 11.89 20.82
CA ARG A 6 -9.78 12.55 19.79
C ARG A 6 -9.59 11.52 18.69
N PHE A 7 -10.21 11.77 17.53
CA PHE A 7 -9.96 11.01 16.31
C PHE A 7 -8.46 11.09 16.02
N PHE A 8 -7.86 9.92 15.99
CA PHE A 8 -6.44 9.71 15.75
C PHE A 8 -6.24 9.95 14.24
N PHE A 9 -6.03 11.21 13.85
CA PHE A 9 -5.62 11.55 12.49
C PHE A 9 -4.16 11.14 12.36
N LYS A 10 -3.99 9.90 11.90
CA LYS A 10 -2.70 9.24 11.81
C LYS A 10 -1.96 9.80 10.61
N GLU A 11 -0.65 9.86 10.82
CA GLU A 11 0.38 10.50 10.03
C GLU A 11 0.29 10.30 8.52
N GLU A 12 0.58 11.39 7.82
CA GLU A 12 0.74 11.44 6.38
C GLU A 12 2.06 10.78 5.96
N LYS A 13 2.06 9.46 5.77
CA LYS A 13 3.17 8.72 5.16
C LYS A 13 2.88 8.46 3.69
N ALA A 14 3.82 8.81 2.82
CA ALA A 14 3.87 8.26 1.48
C ALA A 14 4.12 6.76 1.60
N VAL A 15 3.15 5.94 1.18
CA VAL A 15 3.26 4.49 1.21
C VAL A 15 3.60 4.00 -0.20
N GLU A 16 4.78 3.42 -0.33
CA GLU A 16 5.22 2.67 -1.51
C GLU A 16 5.36 1.19 -1.11
N LYS A 17 4.51 0.32 -1.66
CA LYS A 17 4.58 -1.14 -1.44
C LYS A 17 4.83 -1.87 -2.75
N LYS A 18 5.71 -2.88 -2.69
CA LYS A 18 6.11 -3.71 -3.83
C LYS A 18 5.51 -5.10 -3.69
N VAL A 19 4.68 -5.51 -4.64
CA VAL A 19 3.87 -6.72 -4.53
C VAL A 19 3.78 -7.47 -5.85
N CYS A 20 3.53 -8.78 -5.77
CA CYS A 20 3.25 -9.62 -6.92
C CYS A 20 1.76 -9.53 -7.31
N LYS A 21 1.42 -10.08 -8.48
CA LYS A 21 0.04 -10.20 -8.99
C LYS A 21 -0.96 -10.77 -7.98
N GLU A 22 -0.54 -11.75 -7.17
CA GLU A 22 -1.45 -12.44 -6.24
C GLU A 22 -1.65 -11.68 -4.92
N HIS A 23 -0.70 -10.83 -4.51
CA HIS A 23 -0.77 -10.09 -3.24
C HIS A 23 -1.04 -8.59 -3.42
N VAL A 24 -1.31 -8.16 -4.66
CA VAL A 24 -1.59 -6.75 -4.95
C VAL A 24 -2.89 -6.29 -4.33
N GLU A 25 -3.95 -7.11 -4.38
CA GLU A 25 -5.25 -6.81 -3.78
C GLU A 25 -5.16 -6.63 -2.26
N ILE A 26 -4.38 -7.50 -1.60
CA ILE A 26 -4.15 -7.42 -0.14
C ILE A 26 -3.43 -6.12 0.21
N ALA A 27 -2.40 -5.74 -0.54
CA ALA A 27 -1.68 -4.50 -0.30
C ALA A 27 -2.55 -3.27 -0.58
N LEU A 28 -3.42 -3.32 -1.58
CA LEU A 28 -4.38 -2.26 -1.88
C LEU A 28 -5.37 -2.07 -0.72
N ASP A 29 -5.98 -3.13 -0.20
CA ASP A 29 -6.92 -3.03 0.94
C ASP A 29 -6.25 -2.46 2.18
N ILE A 30 -5.01 -2.88 2.50
CA ILE A 30 -4.26 -2.35 3.63
C ILE A 30 -4.00 -0.85 3.44
N ILE A 31 -3.58 -0.45 2.23
CA ILE A 31 -3.29 0.97 1.96
C ILE A 31 -4.56 1.80 2.02
N VAL A 32 -5.67 1.33 1.45
CA VAL A 32 -6.97 2.03 1.49
C VAL A 32 -7.49 2.16 2.92
N ASP A 33 -7.33 1.14 3.77
CA ASP A 33 -7.72 1.22 5.18
C ASP A 33 -6.85 2.21 5.97
N GLU A 34 -5.55 2.28 5.65
CA GLU A 34 -4.61 3.18 6.34
C GLU A 34 -4.70 4.64 5.85
N THR A 35 -4.74 4.87 4.54
CA THR A 35 -4.75 6.22 3.94
C THR A 35 -6.16 6.77 3.72
N GLY A 36 -7.16 5.90 3.60
CA GLY A 36 -8.53 6.27 3.24
C GLY A 36 -8.69 6.69 1.77
N GLU A 37 -7.65 6.57 0.94
CA GLU A 37 -7.66 7.00 -0.46
C GLU A 37 -7.32 5.86 -1.41
N TYR A 38 -7.78 5.97 -2.65
CA TYR A 38 -7.50 4.99 -3.70
C TYR A 38 -6.03 5.09 -4.14
N PRO A 39 -5.20 4.08 -3.87
CA PRO A 39 -3.80 4.11 -4.26
C PRO A 39 -3.61 3.94 -5.77
N LEU A 40 -2.48 4.40 -6.28
CA LEU A 40 -2.07 4.17 -7.66
C LEU A 40 -1.28 2.87 -7.76
N LEU A 41 -1.66 2.05 -8.73
CA LEU A 41 -0.98 0.81 -9.07
C LEU A 41 -0.21 1.02 -10.36
N GLU A 42 1.10 0.84 -10.29
CA GLU A 42 2.01 0.90 -11.43
C GLU A 42 2.62 -0.49 -11.66
N GLU A 43 2.59 -0.95 -12.90
CA GLU A 43 3.22 -2.20 -13.32
C GLU A 43 4.68 -1.96 -13.74
N LEU A 44 5.63 -2.60 -13.06
CA LEU A 44 7.02 -2.58 -13.50
C LEU A 44 7.22 -3.68 -14.53
N SER A 45 7.16 -3.30 -15.80
CA SER A 45 7.47 -4.17 -16.93
C SER A 45 8.99 -4.42 -17.11
N THR A 46 9.85 -3.69 -16.40
CA THR A 46 11.32 -3.79 -16.46
C THR A 46 11.93 -4.19 -15.12
N SER A 47 11.94 -5.50 -14.89
CA SER A 47 12.93 -6.32 -14.15
C SER A 47 14.02 -5.61 -13.33
N GLY A 48 14.02 -5.87 -12.01
CA GLY A 48 15.22 -5.68 -11.18
C GLY A 48 15.01 -5.95 -9.70
N GLN A 49 15.02 -7.24 -9.29
CA GLN A 49 15.16 -7.71 -7.89
C GLN A 49 14.12 -7.16 -6.90
N VAL A 50 12.92 -6.85 -7.38
CA VAL A 50 11.85 -6.41 -6.51
C VAL A 50 11.17 -7.66 -5.99
N LYS A 51 11.29 -7.93 -4.69
CA LYS A 51 10.62 -9.06 -4.04
C LYS A 51 9.32 -8.60 -3.42
N CYS A 52 8.31 -9.45 -3.49
CA CYS A 52 7.08 -9.25 -2.75
C CYS A 52 7.34 -9.46 -1.25
N GLU A 53 6.93 -8.50 -0.42
CA GLU A 53 7.04 -8.58 1.05
C GLU A 53 6.21 -9.73 1.67
N PHE A 54 5.32 -10.35 0.89
CA PHE A 54 4.42 -11.40 1.37
C PHE A 54 4.88 -12.82 1.00
N CYS A 55 5.63 -12.98 -0.09
CA CYS A 55 5.91 -14.32 -0.62
C CYS A 55 7.30 -14.49 -1.24
N ASP A 56 8.21 -13.51 -1.09
CA ASP A 56 9.58 -13.54 -1.65
C ASP A 56 9.67 -13.70 -3.18
N ALA A 57 8.53 -13.79 -3.87
CA ALA A 57 8.40 -13.90 -5.32
C ALA A 57 8.64 -12.56 -6.01
N ASP A 58 8.77 -12.60 -7.33
CA ASP A 58 9.01 -11.42 -8.16
C ASP A 58 7.81 -10.45 -8.06
N ALA A 59 8.04 -9.28 -7.47
CA ALA A 59 7.07 -8.20 -7.45
C ALA A 59 6.98 -7.59 -8.86
N THR A 60 5.76 -7.57 -9.36
CA THR A 60 5.39 -7.08 -10.70
C THR A 60 4.64 -5.76 -10.63
N TYR A 61 4.16 -5.38 -9.44
CA TYR A 61 3.42 -4.16 -9.20
C TYR A 61 4.01 -3.36 -8.06
N VAL A 62 3.91 -2.05 -8.20
CA VAL A 62 4.19 -1.07 -7.15
C VAL A 62 2.90 -0.32 -6.86
N VAL A 63 2.53 -0.30 -5.59
CA VAL A 63 1.38 0.42 -5.11
C VAL A 63 1.88 1.66 -4.37
N SER A 64 1.51 2.83 -4.88
CA SER A 64 1.94 4.13 -4.39
C SER A 64 0.71 4.97 -4.05
N SER A 65 0.62 5.52 -2.84
CA SER A 65 -0.38 6.55 -2.53
C SER A 65 0.17 7.93 -2.90
N LYS A 66 -0.37 8.57 -3.93
CA LYS A 66 -0.06 9.98 -4.23
C LYS A 66 -0.85 10.84 -3.25
N LYS A 67 -0.13 11.71 -2.55
CA LYS A 67 -0.68 12.67 -1.61
C LYS A 67 -0.87 14.03 -2.28
#